data_AF-A0A1H4UVN9-F1
#
_entry.id   AF-A0A1H4UVN9-F1
#
_cell.length_a   1.000
_cell.length_b   1.000
_cell.length_c   1.000
_cell.angle_alpha   90.00
_cell.angle_beta   90.00
_cell.angle_gamma   90.00
#
_symmetry.space_group_name_H-M   'P 1'
#
loop_
_entity.id
_entity.type
_entity.pdbx_description
1 polymer ?
#
loop_
_entity_poly.entity_id
_entity_poly.type
_entity_poly.pdbx_seq_one_letter_code
_entity_poly.pdbx_strand_id
1 'polypeptide(L)'
;MSTGADGDHITVSFATLHELAMDLEDILKKLNGELGDLYHRVEPVVLSWKGEAREVFVEKLDEWDRSAQDLQAAQKWLHAYVTTGHANYAAAHRAVLRGWGAA
;
A
#
# COMPACT_ATOMS: atom_id res chain seq x y z
N MET A 1 -16.17 20.59 27.48
CA MET A 1 -15.17 20.95 26.45
C MET A 1 -14.21 19.78 26.34
N SER A 2 -14.27 19.00 25.26
CA SER A 2 -13.36 17.85 25.01
C SER A 2 -13.10 17.61 23.51
N THR A 3 -13.17 18.64 22.69
CA THR A 3 -12.97 18.53 21.22
C THR A 3 -11.50 18.46 20.81
N GLY A 4 -10.55 18.81 21.69
CA GLY A 4 -9.11 18.77 21.38
C GLY A 4 -8.51 17.36 21.38
N ALA A 5 -8.95 16.49 22.28
CA ALA A 5 -8.43 15.13 22.41
C ALA A 5 -8.83 14.22 21.23
N ASP A 6 -10.07 14.34 20.75
CA ASP A 6 -10.56 13.54 19.61
C ASP A 6 -9.84 13.91 18.30
N GLY A 7 -9.52 15.20 18.11
CA GLY A 7 -8.80 15.63 16.91
C GLY A 7 -7.34 15.22 16.88
N ASP A 8 -6.68 15.19 18.03
CA ASP A 8 -5.32 14.70 18.15
C ASP A 8 -5.25 13.19 17.87
N HIS A 9 -6.17 12.40 18.43
CA HIS A 9 -6.27 10.97 18.15
C HIS A 9 -6.49 10.67 16.66
N ILE A 10 -7.38 11.42 15.99
CA ILE A 10 -7.64 11.25 14.56
C ILE A 10 -6.40 11.60 13.72
N THR A 11 -5.67 12.66 14.09
CA THR A 11 -4.44 13.08 13.41
C THR A 11 -3.34 12.02 13.53
N VAL A 12 -3.13 11.48 14.75
CA VAL A 12 -2.20 10.37 14.99
C VAL A 12 -2.59 9.15 14.15
N SER A 13 -3.88 8.82 14.10
CA SER A 13 -4.37 7.67 13.33
C SER A 13 -4.09 7.81 11.82
N PHE A 14 -4.26 9.00 11.25
CA PHE A 14 -3.91 9.26 9.84
C PHE A 14 -2.39 9.18 9.60
N ALA A 15 -1.57 9.66 10.53
CA ALA A 15 -0.12 9.54 10.43
C ALA A 15 0.31 8.06 10.41
N THR A 16 -0.26 7.22 11.28
CA THR A 16 0.00 5.78 11.29
C THR A 16 -0.44 5.09 10.00
N LEU A 17 -1.60 5.46 9.44
CA LEU A 17 -2.05 4.88 8.16
C LEU A 17 -1.17 5.32 6.99
N HIS A 18 -0.62 6.54 7.02
CA HIS A 18 0.33 7.01 6.03
C HIS A 18 1.67 6.27 6.09
N GLU A 19 2.20 6.07 7.30
CA GLU A 19 3.41 5.26 7.54
C GLU A 19 3.23 3.83 7.02
N LEU A 20 2.12 3.18 7.39
CA LEU A 20 1.79 1.84 6.91
C LEU A 20 1.71 1.75 5.38
N ALA A 21 1.20 2.80 4.71
CA ALA A 21 1.15 2.86 3.26
C ALA A 21 2.54 2.97 2.61
N MET A 22 3.47 3.69 3.25
CA MET A 22 4.87 3.74 2.80
C MET A 22 5.58 2.41 3.02
N ASP A 23 5.39 1.79 4.19
CA ASP A 23 5.95 0.47 4.49
C ASP A 23 5.51 -0.59 3.48
N LEU A 24 4.22 -0.60 3.13
CA LEU A 24 3.67 -1.47 2.08
C LEU A 24 4.34 -1.22 0.72
N GLU A 25 4.60 0.03 0.36
CA GLU A 25 5.29 0.38 -0.89
C GLU A 25 6.72 -0.16 -0.92
N ASP A 26 7.45 -0.02 0.19
CA ASP A 26 8.83 -0.47 0.29
C ASP A 26 8.94 -2.00 0.32
N ILE A 27 8.02 -2.68 0.99
CA ILE A 27 7.88 -4.14 0.94
C ILE A 27 7.64 -4.59 -0.51
N LEU A 28 6.72 -3.94 -1.23
CA LEU A 28 6.43 -4.24 -2.63
C LEU A 28 7.65 -4.05 -3.53
N LYS A 29 8.40 -2.95 -3.36
CA LYS A 29 9.65 -2.71 -4.11
C LYS A 29 10.67 -3.80 -3.86
N LYS A 30 10.87 -4.18 -2.58
CA LYS A 30 11.82 -5.22 -2.20
C LYS A 30 11.44 -6.57 -2.77
N LEU A 31 10.17 -6.96 -2.65
CA LEU A 31 9.65 -8.23 -3.17
C LEU A 31 9.80 -8.32 -4.70
N ASN A 32 9.50 -7.25 -5.43
CA ASN A 32 9.69 -7.21 -6.89
C ASN A 32 11.18 -7.31 -7.27
N GLY A 33 12.07 -6.68 -6.50
CA GLY A 33 13.52 -6.79 -6.69
C GLY A 33 14.03 -8.22 -6.48
N GLU A 34 13.64 -8.86 -5.37
CA GLU A 34 14.03 -10.24 -5.06
C GLU A 34 13.54 -11.23 -6.13
N LEU A 35 12.36 -11.02 -6.69
CA LEU A 35 11.84 -11.84 -7.79
C LEU A 35 12.58 -11.61 -9.10
N GLY A 36 12.92 -10.35 -9.43
CA GLY A 36 13.74 -10.04 -10.60
C GLY A 36 15.12 -10.69 -10.54
N ASP A 37 15.73 -10.67 -9.35
CA ASP A 37 17.00 -11.35 -9.07
C ASP A 37 16.87 -12.87 -9.17
N LEU A 38 15.78 -13.44 -8.65
CA LEU A 38 15.48 -14.86 -8.79
C LEU A 38 15.33 -15.23 -10.27
N TYR A 39 14.58 -14.45 -11.04
CA TYR A 39 14.41 -14.66 -12.47
C TYR A 39 15.76 -14.66 -13.21
N HIS A 40 16.60 -13.65 -12.98
CA HIS A 40 17.92 -13.57 -13.60
C HIS A 40 18.82 -14.76 -13.26
N ARG A 41 18.76 -15.25 -12.02
CA ARG A 41 19.55 -16.44 -11.61
C ARG A 41 19.03 -17.73 -12.22
N VAL A 42 17.71 -17.83 -12.40
CA VAL A 42 17.03 -19.08 -12.76
C VAL A 42 16.80 -19.17 -14.28
N GLU A 43 16.81 -18.06 -15.02
CA GLU A 43 16.68 -18.01 -16.49
C GLU A 43 17.66 -18.95 -17.24
N PRO A 44 18.97 -18.99 -16.93
CA PRO A 44 19.89 -19.91 -17.60
C PRO A 44 19.57 -21.38 -17.33
N VAL A 45 18.99 -21.67 -16.17
CA VAL A 45 18.65 -23.01 -15.71
C VAL A 45 17.32 -23.47 -16.29
N VAL A 46 16.33 -22.56 -16.39
CA VAL A 46 15.03 -22.80 -17.01
C VAL A 46 15.16 -23.12 -18.50
N LEU A 47 16.14 -22.54 -19.20
CA LEU A 47 16.44 -22.93 -20.59
C LEU A 47 16.90 -24.38 -20.72
N SER A 48 17.43 -24.98 -19.66
CA SER A 48 17.81 -26.40 -19.62
C SER A 48 16.66 -27.32 -19.20
N TRP A 49 15.60 -26.78 -18.59
CA TRP A 49 14.45 -27.54 -18.14
C TRP A 49 13.53 -27.91 -19.31
N LYS A 50 13.16 -29.18 -19.41
CA LYS A 50 12.19 -29.68 -20.40
C LYS A 50 10.88 -30.07 -19.71
N GLY A 51 9.76 -29.79 -20.38
CA GLY A 51 8.42 -30.25 -19.98
C GLY A 51 7.92 -29.64 -18.67
N GLU A 52 7.50 -30.50 -17.75
CA GLU A 52 6.76 -30.19 -16.52
C GLU A 52 7.45 -29.15 -15.62
N ALA A 53 8.77 -29.20 -15.45
CA ALA A 53 9.49 -28.25 -14.59
C ALA A 53 9.40 -26.80 -15.10
N ARG A 54 9.34 -26.61 -16.42
CA ARG A 54 9.15 -25.29 -17.02
C ARG A 54 7.71 -24.81 -16.84
N GLU A 55 6.73 -25.70 -16.96
CA GLU A 55 5.32 -25.38 -16.78
C GLU A 55 5.02 -24.94 -15.34
N VAL A 56 5.49 -25.70 -14.34
CA VAL A 56 5.34 -25.35 -12.92
C VAL A 56 6.02 -24.03 -12.58
N PHE A 57 7.18 -23.76 -13.17
CA PHE A 57 7.86 -22.47 -12.97
C PHE A 57 7.04 -21.29 -13.49
N VAL A 58 6.45 -21.42 -14.69
CA VAL A 58 5.58 -20.39 -15.27
C VAL A 58 4.32 -20.20 -14.41
N GLU A 59 3.71 -21.28 -13.94
CA GLU A 59 2.54 -21.20 -13.05
C GLU A 59 2.87 -20.42 -11.77
N LYS A 60 4.05 -20.68 -11.17
CA LYS A 60 4.49 -19.96 -9.97
C LYS A 60 4.80 -18.50 -10.23
N LEU A 61 5.29 -18.15 -11.43
CA LEU A 61 5.46 -16.75 -11.83
C LEU A 61 4.12 -16.03 -11.97
N ASP A 62 3.11 -16.68 -12.57
CA ASP A 62 1.77 -16.11 -12.72
C ASP A 62 1.07 -15.92 -11.35
N GLU A 63 1.21 -16.88 -10.44
CA GLU A 63 0.69 -16.78 -9.06
C GLU A 63 1.32 -15.62 -8.30
N TRP A 64 2.62 -15.42 -8.49
CA TRP A 64 3.33 -14.28 -7.92
C TRP A 64 2.85 -12.95 -8.49
N ASP A 65 2.77 -12.81 -9.81
CA ASP A 65 2.35 -11.57 -10.46
C ASP A 65 0.95 -11.14 -9.98
N ARG A 66 0.04 -12.11 -9.86
CA ARG A 66 -1.30 -11.86 -9.29
C ARG A 66 -1.24 -11.35 -7.85
N SER A 67 -0.43 -11.98 -7.00
CA SER A 67 -0.27 -11.59 -5.59
C SER A 67 0.33 -10.18 -5.47
N ALA A 68 1.28 -9.83 -6.34
CA ALA A 68 1.88 -8.49 -6.39
C ALA A 68 0.86 -7.43 -6.82
N GLN A 69 0.01 -7.74 -7.82
CA GLN A 69 -1.07 -6.86 -8.26
C GLN A 69 -2.11 -6.63 -7.15
N ASP A 70 -2.47 -7.67 -6.39
CA ASP A 70 -3.41 -7.55 -5.27
C ASP A 70 -2.86 -6.65 -4.15
N LEU A 71 -1.57 -6.80 -3.81
CA LEU A 71 -0.89 -5.93 -2.84
C LEU A 71 -0.84 -4.47 -3.32
N GLN A 72 -0.55 -4.23 -4.61
CA GLN A 72 -0.59 -2.89 -5.19
C GLN A 72 -1.99 -2.28 -5.15
N ALA A 73 -3.04 -3.09 -5.40
CA ALA A 73 -4.42 -2.64 -5.31
C ALA A 73 -4.79 -2.25 -3.87
N ALA A 74 -4.37 -3.05 -2.88
CA ALA A 74 -4.57 -2.75 -1.47
C ALA A 74 -3.87 -1.45 -1.05
N GLN A 75 -2.62 -1.24 -1.50
CA GLN A 75 -1.89 0.01 -1.24
C GLN A 75 -2.61 1.23 -1.83
N LYS A 76 -3.06 1.15 -3.10
CA LYS A 76 -3.81 2.25 -3.75
C LYS A 76 -5.10 2.56 -3.01
N TRP A 77 -5.83 1.53 -2.59
CA TRP A 77 -7.05 1.68 -1.80
C TRP A 77 -6.78 2.37 -0.46
N LEU A 78 -5.76 1.93 0.28
CA LEU A 78 -5.38 2.53 1.56
C LEU A 78 -4.96 4.00 1.39
N HIS A 79 -4.13 4.29 0.40
CA HIS A 79 -3.69 5.65 0.11
C HIS A 79 -4.88 6.57 -0.18
N ALA A 80 -5.79 6.15 -1.05
CA ALA A 80 -6.99 6.91 -1.38
C ALA A 80 -7.90 7.14 -0.17
N TYR A 81 -8.04 6.14 0.71
CA TYR A 81 -8.81 6.25 1.94
C TYR A 81 -8.20 7.29 2.89
N VAL A 82 -6.88 7.26 3.10
CA VAL A 82 -6.15 8.21 3.95
C VAL A 82 -6.27 9.64 3.41
N THR A 83 -6.03 9.85 2.11
CA THR A 83 -6.08 11.20 1.52
C THR A 83 -7.49 11.79 1.56
N THR A 84 -8.51 10.98 1.26
CA THR A 84 -9.91 11.41 1.28
C THR A 84 -10.39 11.67 2.71
N GLY A 85 -10.07 10.79 3.65
CA GLY A 85 -10.40 10.94 5.06
C GLY A 85 -9.78 12.20 5.66
N HIS A 86 -8.49 12.44 5.39
CA HIS A 86 -7.79 13.63 5.87
C HIS A 86 -8.40 14.92 5.30
N ALA A 87 -8.69 14.96 3.99
CA ALA A 87 -9.29 16.13 3.36
C ALA A 87 -10.68 16.46 3.96
N ASN A 88 -11.50 15.44 4.16
CA ASN A 88 -12.84 15.59 4.75
C ASN A 88 -12.75 16.07 6.21
N TYR A 89 -11.86 15.48 7.01
CA TYR A 89 -11.65 15.89 8.40
C TYR A 89 -11.16 17.34 8.49
N ALA A 90 -10.16 17.72 7.69
CA ALA A 90 -9.65 19.10 7.67
C ALA A 90 -10.72 20.11 7.23
N ALA A 91 -11.57 19.76 6.26
CA ALA A 91 -12.68 20.62 5.83
C ALA A 91 -13.71 20.80 6.95
N ALA A 92 -14.10 19.71 7.63
CA ALA A 92 -15.02 19.75 8.76
C ALA A 92 -14.45 20.54 9.94
N HIS A 93 -13.19 20.32 10.30
CA HIS A 93 -12.51 21.04 11.37
C HIS A 93 -12.46 22.55 11.09
N ARG A 94 -12.09 22.96 9.87
CA ARG A 94 -12.12 24.37 9.46
C ARG A 94 -13.54 24.96 9.49
N ALA A 95 -14.55 24.18 9.12
CA ALA A 95 -15.95 24.62 9.18
C ALA A 95 -16.40 24.86 10.62
N VAL A 96 -16.00 23.99 11.56
CA VAL A 96 -16.25 24.18 13.00
C VAL A 96 -15.56 25.43 13.51
N LEU A 97 -14.27 25.64 13.23
CA LEU A 97 -13.55 26.86 13.65
C LEU A 97 -14.20 28.14 13.10
N ARG A 98 -14.64 28.15 11.84
CA ARG A 98 -15.38 29.28 11.26
C ARG A 98 -16.73 29.51 11.93
N GLY A 99 -17.46 28.44 12.26
CA GLY A 99 -18.76 28.53 12.92
C GLY A 99 -18.68 29.10 14.34
N TRP A 100 -17.54 28.95 15.00
CA TRP A 100 -17.30 29.44 16.37
C TRP A 100 -16.61 30.82 16.40
N GLY A 101 -16.06 31.28 15.27
CA GLY A 101 -15.47 32.62 15.10
C GLY A 101 -16.42 33.67 14.50
N ALA A 102 -17.68 33.30 14.25
CA ALA A 102 -18.72 34.17 13.68
C ALA A 102 -19.75 34.66 14.71
N ALA A 103 -19.40 34.65 16.01
CA ALA A 103 -20.19 35.26 17.08
C ALA A 103 -19.43 36.42 17.72
#